data_AF-A0A958UZR9-F1
#
_entry.id   AF-A0A958UZR9-F1
#
_cell.length_a   1.000
_cell.length_b   1.000
_cell.length_c   1.000
_cell.angle_alpha   90.00
_cell.angle_beta   90.00
_cell.angle_gamma   90.00
#
_symmetry.space_group_name_H-M   'P 1'
#
loop_
_entity.id
_entity.type
_entity.pdbx_description
1 polymer ?
#
loop_
_entity_poly.entity_id
_entity_poly.type
_entity_poly.pdbx_seq_one_letter_code
_entity_poly.pdbx_strand_id
1 'polypeptide(L)'
;MGSVFNLLSSYNFEIFGNLETWGKLFFYDAMVTSFILGVGGRLIPGILGFVEIVKNQRQIYESSHSFFKVIPVGIYISLFTFIMSFLLEGAGLLNTGYLSRAVVITYFSFRYWRLHEKVKTEKWHGRILKVSCFFLLIATWLLCFFKDYIIDIKHLIYIGSYCLMTLMVASRVVLAHGKAGLGFEHRTFPYLLIGGLVSLAALTRATAQFVSDSYFEHLGYTGLILLLAVLVWLTSFLCKIILHK
;
A
#
# COMPACT_ATOMS: atom_id res chain seq x y z
N MET A 1 9.95 13.42 8.63
CA MET A 1 11.21 13.02 9.31
C MET A 1 12.20 12.37 8.35
N GLY A 2 11.83 11.31 7.60
CA GLY A 2 12.77 10.62 6.68
C GLY A 2 13.44 11.51 5.62
N SER A 3 12.70 12.45 5.00
CA SER A 3 13.27 13.41 4.04
C SER A 3 14.30 14.36 4.66
N VAL A 4 14.08 14.79 5.91
CA VAL A 4 15.02 15.62 6.66
C VAL A 4 16.27 14.84 7.02
N PHE A 5 16.13 13.57 7.45
CA PHE A 5 17.29 12.72 7.74
C PHE A 5 18.13 12.40 6.50
N ASN A 6 17.50 12.13 5.35
CA ASN A 6 18.22 11.96 4.07
C ASN A 6 18.92 13.25 3.61
N LEU A 7 18.27 14.40 3.80
CA LEU A 7 18.89 15.69 3.49
C LEU A 7 20.10 15.93 4.42
N LEU A 8 19.95 15.72 5.72
CA LEU A 8 21.03 15.88 6.70
C LEU A 8 22.17 14.88 6.50
N SER A 9 21.89 13.64 6.08
CA SER A 9 22.95 12.67 5.75
C SER A 9 23.74 13.07 4.52
N SER A 10 23.12 13.75 3.53
CA SER A 10 23.82 14.24 2.34
C SER A 10 24.85 15.34 2.62
N TYR A 11 24.79 15.98 3.79
CA TYR A 11 25.74 17.01 4.22
C TYR A 11 27.04 16.43 4.84
N ASN A 12 27.25 15.11 4.79
CA ASN A 12 28.54 14.44 5.05
C ASN A 12 29.23 14.81 6.38
N PHE A 13 28.46 15.13 7.43
CA PHE A 13 29.00 15.17 8.77
C PHE A 13 29.29 13.72 9.19
N GLU A 14 30.57 13.34 9.29
CA GLU A 14 31.04 12.00 9.72
C GLU A 14 30.40 11.51 11.03
N ILE A 15 29.85 12.44 11.83
CA ILE A 15 29.08 12.19 13.07
C ILE A 15 27.78 11.39 12.80
N PHE A 16 27.27 11.38 11.57
CA PHE A 16 25.92 10.94 11.22
C PHE A 16 25.85 9.72 10.29
N GLY A 17 26.90 8.91 10.19
CA GLY A 17 27.01 7.75 9.28
C GLY A 17 25.91 6.67 9.37
N ASN A 18 24.98 6.74 10.34
CA ASN A 18 23.79 5.88 10.42
C ASN A 18 22.49 6.53 9.91
N LEU A 19 22.42 7.87 9.78
CA LEU A 19 21.18 8.60 9.49
C LEU A 19 20.62 8.31 8.09
N GLU A 20 21.46 7.92 7.13
CA GLU A 20 21.01 7.54 5.80
C GLU A 20 20.12 6.29 5.84
N THR A 21 20.51 5.27 6.60
CA THR A 21 19.72 4.04 6.77
C THR A 21 18.37 4.34 7.42
N TRP A 22 18.36 5.15 8.47
CA TRP A 22 17.16 5.63 9.12
C TRP A 22 16.27 6.45 8.17
N GLY A 23 16.87 7.34 7.40
CA GLY A 23 16.19 8.19 6.43
C GLY A 23 15.50 7.37 5.33
N LYS A 24 16.21 6.39 4.74
CA LYS A 24 15.64 5.44 3.77
C LYS A 24 14.47 4.65 4.35
N LEU A 25 14.64 4.11 5.56
CA LEU A 25 13.63 3.29 6.22
C LEU A 25 12.36 4.09 6.56
N PHE A 26 12.49 5.31 7.09
CA PHE A 26 11.32 6.16 7.33
C PHE A 26 10.68 6.69 6.04
N PHE A 27 11.48 7.00 5.03
CA PHE A 27 10.97 7.60 3.79
C PHE A 27 10.30 6.57 2.88
N TYR A 28 10.96 5.44 2.59
CA TYR A 28 10.45 4.44 1.66
C TYR A 28 9.42 3.51 2.32
N ASP A 29 9.67 3.05 3.55
CA ASP A 29 8.80 2.07 4.19
C ASP A 29 7.74 2.71 5.08
N ALA A 30 8.14 3.57 6.03
CA ALA A 30 7.17 4.09 7.01
C ALA A 30 6.16 5.07 6.40
N MET A 31 6.61 5.98 5.53
CA MET A 31 5.77 7.04 4.98
C MET A 31 4.58 6.48 4.20
N VAL A 32 4.81 5.67 3.16
CA VAL A 32 3.74 5.16 2.30
C VAL A 32 2.79 4.26 3.09
N THR A 33 3.32 3.38 3.94
CA THR A 33 2.51 2.52 4.81
C THR A 33 1.64 3.32 5.77
N SER A 34 2.16 4.41 6.36
CA SER A 34 1.38 5.26 7.27
C SER A 34 0.22 5.96 6.56
N PHE A 35 0.40 6.40 5.30
CA PHE A 35 -0.71 6.89 4.49
C PHE A 35 -1.75 5.82 4.21
N ILE A 36 -1.31 4.60 3.88
CA ILE A 36 -2.21 3.47 3.62
C ILE A 36 -3.01 3.10 4.88
N LEU A 37 -2.37 3.01 6.05
CA LEU A 37 -3.06 2.69 7.30
C LEU A 37 -3.99 3.83 7.75
N GLY A 38 -3.51 5.08 7.68
CA GLY A 38 -4.27 6.26 8.08
C GLY A 38 -5.43 6.57 7.15
N VAL A 39 -5.14 6.95 5.90
CA VAL A 39 -6.14 7.35 4.90
C VAL A 39 -6.96 6.13 4.44
N GLY A 40 -6.30 4.99 4.23
CA GLY A 40 -6.97 3.77 3.80
C GLY A 40 -7.94 3.21 4.84
N GLY A 41 -7.78 3.52 6.14
CA GLY A 41 -8.72 3.13 7.20
C GLY A 41 -10.18 3.55 6.95
N ARG A 42 -10.42 4.65 6.21
CA ARG A 42 -11.75 5.10 5.78
C ARG A 42 -12.00 4.83 4.29
N LEU A 43 -10.98 5.05 3.46
CA LEU A 43 -11.14 4.98 2.01
C LEU A 43 -11.33 3.55 1.50
N ILE A 44 -10.54 2.58 1.98
CA ILE A 44 -10.62 1.18 1.54
C ILE A 44 -12.00 0.58 1.85
N PRO A 45 -12.54 0.66 3.10
CA PRO A 45 -13.90 0.18 3.39
C PRO A 45 -14.97 0.82 2.53
N GLY A 46 -14.84 2.12 2.25
CA GLY A 46 -15.76 2.85 1.38
C GLY A 46 -15.75 2.34 -0.07
N ILE A 47 -14.58 1.95 -0.59
CA ILE A 47 -14.47 1.33 -1.91
C ILE A 47 -15.00 -0.11 -1.91
N LEU A 48 -14.76 -0.87 -0.84
CA LEU A 48 -15.25 -2.24 -0.68
C LEU A 48 -16.77 -2.32 -0.43
N GLY A 49 -17.44 -1.20 -0.18
CA GLY A 49 -18.90 -1.10 -0.08
C GLY A 49 -19.44 -1.08 1.35
N PHE A 50 -18.57 -0.94 2.35
CA PHE A 50 -18.95 -0.82 3.76
C PHE A 50 -19.31 0.63 4.11
N VAL A 51 -20.30 1.19 3.42
CA VAL A 51 -20.70 2.61 3.53
C VAL A 51 -21.13 2.98 4.95
N GLU A 52 -21.76 2.06 5.68
CA GLU A 52 -22.17 2.24 7.08
C GLU A 52 -20.98 2.56 8.00
N ILE A 53 -19.83 1.89 7.80
CA ILE A 53 -18.61 2.13 8.59
C ILE A 53 -18.12 3.55 8.35
N VAL A 54 -18.07 3.96 7.08
CA VAL A 54 -17.63 5.29 6.68
C VAL A 54 -18.57 6.35 7.23
N LYS A 55 -19.89 6.10 7.22
CA LYS A 55 -20.90 7.03 7.75
C LYS A 55 -20.76 7.17 9.28
N ASN A 56 -20.62 6.07 10.01
CA ASN A 56 -20.44 6.09 11.45
C ASN A 56 -19.14 6.78 11.86
N GLN A 57 -18.02 6.47 11.18
CA GLN A 57 -16.75 7.15 11.37
C GLN A 57 -16.88 8.66 11.11
N ARG A 58 -17.60 9.06 10.06
CA ARG A 58 -17.84 10.47 9.73
C ARG A 58 -18.62 11.17 10.85
N GLN A 59 -19.70 10.58 11.34
CA GLN A 59 -20.50 11.16 12.43
C GLN A 59 -19.70 11.33 13.71
N ILE A 60 -18.82 10.38 14.02
CA ILE A 60 -17.95 10.42 15.20
C ILE A 60 -16.89 11.51 15.02
N TYR A 61 -16.17 11.54 13.89
CA TYR A 61 -15.04 12.45 13.65
C TYR A 61 -15.43 13.90 13.30
N GLU A 62 -16.63 14.13 12.75
CA GLU A 62 -17.15 15.48 12.46
C GLU A 62 -17.99 16.05 13.62
N SER A 63 -18.00 15.39 14.79
CA SER A 63 -18.65 15.91 16.00
C SER A 63 -17.86 17.06 16.63
N SER A 64 -18.51 17.91 17.42
CA SER A 64 -17.90 19.08 18.09
C SER A 64 -16.94 18.72 19.23
N HIS A 65 -16.75 17.43 19.51
CA HIS A 65 -15.85 16.97 20.56
C HIS A 65 -14.38 17.16 20.16
N SER A 66 -13.52 17.37 21.16
CA SER A 66 -12.08 17.48 20.95
C SER A 66 -11.53 16.23 20.24
N PHE A 67 -10.79 16.44 19.14
CA PHE A 67 -10.23 15.40 18.27
C PHE A 67 -9.59 14.22 19.03
N PHE A 68 -8.83 14.51 20.10
CA PHE A 68 -8.13 13.50 20.88
C PHE A 68 -9.04 12.56 21.68
N LYS A 69 -10.25 13.00 22.05
CA LYS A 69 -11.22 12.15 22.77
C LYS A 69 -12.01 11.25 21.84
N VAL A 70 -12.04 11.58 20.54
CA VAL A 70 -12.86 10.89 19.54
C VAL A 70 -12.11 9.69 18.94
N ILE A 71 -10.78 9.74 18.91
CA ILE A 71 -9.96 8.67 18.35
C ILE A 71 -9.92 7.47 19.32
N PRO A 72 -10.25 6.25 18.86
CA PRO A 72 -10.14 5.05 19.69
C PRO A 72 -8.70 4.84 20.19
N VAL A 73 -8.55 4.45 21.46
CA VAL A 73 -7.24 4.15 22.09
C VAL A 73 -6.42 3.15 21.27
N GLY A 74 -7.08 2.18 20.62
CA GLY A 74 -6.41 1.21 19.75
C GLY A 74 -5.65 1.84 18.59
N ILE A 75 -6.06 3.02 18.08
CA ILE A 75 -5.32 3.73 17.02
C ILE A 75 -4.03 4.32 17.58
N TYR A 76 -4.04 4.90 18.78
CA TYR A 76 -2.84 5.42 19.43
C TYR A 76 -1.83 4.32 19.73
N ILE A 77 -2.29 3.19 20.27
CA ILE A 77 -1.45 2.01 20.53
C ILE A 77 -0.85 1.49 19.22
N SER A 78 -1.66 1.41 18.16
CA SER A 78 -1.19 0.95 16.85
C SER A 78 -0.17 1.90 16.24
N LEU A 79 -0.40 3.21 16.33
CA LEU A 79 0.54 4.22 15.84
C LEU A 79 1.88 4.15 16.56
N PHE A 80 1.84 4.05 17.89
CA PHE A 80 3.04 3.92 18.71
C PHE A 80 3.81 2.63 18.35
N THR A 81 3.11 1.50 18.31
CA THR A 81 3.68 0.19 17.94
C THR A 81 4.28 0.23 16.52
N PHE A 82 3.60 0.89 15.59
CA PHE A 82 4.07 1.04 14.22
C PHE A 82 5.34 1.88 14.13
N ILE A 83 5.43 3.02 14.83
CA ILE A 83 6.65 3.83 14.86
C ILE A 83 7.79 3.07 15.53
N MET A 84 7.51 2.40 16.66
CA MET A 84 8.50 1.56 17.34
C MET A 84 9.02 0.43 16.44
N SER A 85 8.19 -0.12 15.55
CA SER A 85 8.63 -1.16 14.60
C SER A 85 9.84 -0.73 13.75
N PHE A 86 9.87 0.53 13.33
CA PHE A 86 10.96 1.11 12.53
C PHE A 86 12.18 1.44 13.39
N LEU A 87 11.97 1.87 14.64
CA LEU A 87 13.06 2.04 15.61
C LEU A 87 13.76 0.72 15.93
N LEU A 88 12.99 -0.36 16.09
CA LEU A 88 13.56 -1.70 16.32
C LEU A 88 14.30 -2.21 15.09
N GLU A 89 13.76 -2.02 13.88
CA GLU A 89 14.43 -2.40 12.63
C GLU A 89 15.75 -1.64 12.45
N GLY A 90 15.76 -0.32 12.65
CA GLY A 90 16.99 0.48 12.54
C GLY A 90 18.02 0.23 13.66
N ALA A 91 17.59 -0.28 14.82
CA ALA A 91 18.47 -0.76 15.88
C ALA A 91 19.02 -2.19 15.63
N GLY A 92 18.68 -2.82 14.50
CA GLY A 92 19.13 -4.17 14.13
C GLY A 92 18.24 -5.30 14.65
N LEU A 93 17.18 -5.01 15.40
CA LEU A 93 16.20 -5.99 15.88
C LEU A 93 15.13 -6.26 14.82
N LEU A 94 15.56 -6.80 13.67
CA LEU A 94 14.72 -6.99 12.48
C LEU A 94 13.44 -7.81 12.76
N ASN A 95 13.56 -8.88 13.57
CA ASN A 95 12.43 -9.76 13.91
C ASN A 95 11.29 -9.04 14.61
N THR A 96 11.62 -8.33 15.69
CA THR A 96 10.62 -7.63 16.49
C THR A 96 10.06 -6.43 15.73
N GLY A 97 10.88 -5.76 14.91
CA GLY A 97 10.45 -4.74 13.97
C GLY A 97 9.40 -5.27 12.97
N TYR A 98 9.71 -6.34 12.23
CA TYR A 98 8.77 -6.90 11.26
C TYR A 98 7.52 -7.49 11.90
N LEU A 99 7.67 -8.21 13.03
CA LEU A 99 6.52 -8.79 13.73
C LEU A 99 5.56 -7.72 14.25
N SER A 100 6.08 -6.68 14.90
CA SER A 100 5.24 -5.58 15.41
C SER A 100 4.49 -4.88 14.27
N ARG A 101 5.15 -4.66 13.13
CA ARG A 101 4.52 -4.10 11.92
C ARG A 101 3.44 -5.02 11.36
N ALA A 102 3.72 -6.32 11.23
CA ALA A 102 2.76 -7.31 10.72
C ALA A 102 1.51 -7.38 11.61
N VAL A 103 1.68 -7.32 12.94
CA VAL A 103 0.57 -7.27 13.90
C VAL A 103 -0.30 -6.02 13.69
N VAL A 104 0.30 -4.84 13.55
CA VAL A 104 -0.45 -3.59 13.31
C VAL A 104 -1.20 -3.66 11.99
N ILE A 105 -0.56 -4.10 10.91
CA ILE A 105 -1.19 -4.22 9.59
C ILE A 105 -2.33 -5.24 9.62
N THR A 106 -2.15 -6.35 10.34
CA THR A 106 -3.20 -7.35 10.56
C THR A 106 -4.37 -6.73 11.32
N TYR A 107 -4.12 -6.03 12.42
CA TYR A 107 -5.16 -5.33 13.17
C TYR A 107 -5.97 -4.39 12.27
N PHE A 108 -5.32 -3.58 11.44
CA PHE A 108 -6.01 -2.69 10.50
C PHE A 108 -6.80 -3.45 9.42
N SER A 109 -6.20 -4.48 8.85
CA SER A 109 -6.78 -5.31 7.80
C SER A 109 -8.09 -5.99 8.24
N PHE A 110 -8.15 -6.48 9.47
CA PHE A 110 -9.35 -7.15 9.98
C PHE A 110 -10.35 -6.16 10.59
N ARG A 111 -9.88 -5.21 11.40
CA ARG A 111 -10.78 -4.32 12.17
C ARG A 111 -11.38 -3.21 11.32
N TYR A 112 -10.56 -2.54 10.51
CA TYR A 112 -10.98 -1.36 9.75
C TYR A 112 -11.32 -1.74 8.30
N TRP A 113 -10.46 -2.51 7.63
CA TRP A 113 -10.66 -2.87 6.22
C TRP A 113 -11.61 -4.06 6.00
N ARG A 114 -11.84 -4.86 7.03
CA ARG A 114 -12.70 -6.07 6.99
C ARG A 114 -12.36 -7.00 5.83
N LEU A 115 -11.07 -7.27 5.62
CA LEU A 115 -10.62 -8.16 4.53
C LEU A 115 -11.19 -9.59 4.64
N HIS A 116 -11.65 -10.01 5.82
CA HIS A 116 -12.30 -11.30 6.02
C HIS A 116 -13.74 -11.35 5.44
N GLU A 117 -14.42 -10.22 5.31
CA GLU A 117 -15.76 -10.16 4.74
C GLU A 117 -15.73 -10.16 3.20
N LYS A 118 -16.79 -10.69 2.58
CA LYS A 118 -16.94 -10.59 1.12
C LYS A 118 -17.14 -9.12 0.72
N VAL A 119 -16.60 -8.73 -0.44
CA VAL A 119 -16.77 -7.37 -0.98
C VAL A 119 -18.26 -7.15 -1.21
N LYS A 120 -18.84 -6.12 -0.58
CA LYS A 120 -20.26 -5.80 -0.72
C LYS A 120 -20.58 -5.13 -2.06
N THR A 121 -19.60 -4.51 -2.70
CA THR A 121 -19.77 -3.99 -4.07
C THR A 121 -19.62 -5.09 -5.11
N GLU A 122 -20.44 -5.02 -6.16
CA GLU A 122 -20.29 -5.87 -7.35
C GLU A 122 -19.16 -5.41 -8.27
N LYS A 123 -18.48 -4.32 -7.92
CA LYS A 123 -17.50 -3.63 -8.76
C LYS A 123 -16.15 -4.34 -8.73
N TRP A 124 -15.60 -4.62 -9.91
CA TRP A 124 -14.30 -5.28 -10.05
C TRP A 124 -13.15 -4.51 -9.45
N HIS A 125 -13.23 -3.17 -9.49
CA HIS A 125 -12.32 -2.29 -8.78
C HIS A 125 -12.10 -2.72 -7.32
N GLY A 126 -13.18 -2.86 -6.54
CA GLY A 126 -13.08 -3.18 -5.12
C GLY A 126 -12.44 -4.55 -4.87
N ARG A 127 -12.68 -5.51 -5.77
CA ARG A 127 -12.06 -6.84 -5.69
C ARG A 127 -10.55 -6.77 -5.91
N ILE A 128 -10.09 -6.02 -6.91
CA ILE A 128 -8.65 -5.84 -7.17
C ILE A 128 -7.97 -5.03 -6.06
N LEU A 129 -8.63 -4.01 -5.53
CA LEU A 129 -8.15 -3.30 -4.34
C LEU A 129 -8.01 -4.22 -3.13
N LYS A 130 -8.93 -5.19 -2.96
CA LYS A 130 -8.81 -6.20 -1.91
C LYS A 130 -7.57 -7.08 -2.09
N VAL A 131 -7.25 -7.45 -3.33
CA VAL A 131 -6.03 -8.21 -3.67
C VAL A 131 -4.77 -7.44 -3.27
N SER A 132 -4.70 -6.13 -3.53
CA SER A 132 -3.53 -5.33 -3.12
C SER A 132 -3.37 -5.26 -1.59
N CYS A 133 -4.48 -5.19 -0.85
CA CYS A 133 -4.45 -5.27 0.61
C CYS A 133 -3.94 -6.63 1.11
N PHE A 134 -4.28 -7.73 0.42
CA PHE A 134 -3.73 -9.05 0.74
C PHE A 134 -2.24 -9.16 0.43
N PHE A 135 -1.74 -8.57 -0.66
CA PHE A 135 -0.30 -8.50 -0.90
C PHE A 135 0.43 -7.81 0.26
N LEU A 136 -0.12 -6.69 0.79
CA LEU A 136 0.45 -6.03 1.96
C LEU A 136 0.50 -6.95 3.17
N LEU A 137 -0.62 -7.60 3.48
CA LEU A 137 -0.75 -8.47 4.63
C LEU A 137 0.18 -9.68 4.52
N ILE A 138 0.16 -10.38 3.40
CA ILE A 138 0.97 -11.59 3.18
C ILE A 138 2.46 -11.23 3.19
N ALA A 139 2.87 -10.21 2.42
CA ALA A 139 4.28 -9.87 2.32
C ALA A 139 4.87 -9.37 3.65
N THR A 140 4.10 -8.66 4.47
CA THR A 140 4.57 -8.21 5.80
C THR A 140 4.75 -9.38 6.77
N TRP A 141 3.93 -10.42 6.68
CA TRP A 141 4.16 -11.68 7.38
C TRP A 141 5.35 -12.45 6.82
N LEU A 142 5.53 -12.50 5.49
CA LEU A 142 6.69 -13.16 4.88
C LEU A 142 8.02 -12.56 5.36
N LEU A 143 8.11 -11.24 5.56
CA LEU A 143 9.29 -10.59 6.14
C LEU A 143 9.67 -11.11 7.54
N CYS A 144 8.71 -11.64 8.29
CA CYS A 144 8.98 -12.21 9.61
C CYS A 144 9.70 -13.57 9.52
N PHE A 145 9.47 -14.33 8.45
CA PHE A 145 9.96 -15.70 8.28
C PHE A 145 11.16 -15.80 7.33
N PHE A 146 11.23 -14.95 6.31
CA PHE A 146 12.19 -15.06 5.20
C PHE A 146 13.09 -13.83 5.11
N LYS A 147 14.12 -13.78 5.96
CA LYS A 147 15.02 -12.62 6.09
C LYS A 147 16.03 -12.51 4.96
N ASP A 148 16.43 -13.64 4.40
CA ASP A 148 17.40 -13.67 3.31
C ASP A 148 16.81 -13.02 2.04
N TYR A 149 15.48 -12.86 2.01
CA TYR A 149 14.69 -12.43 0.86
C TYR A 149 13.97 -11.10 1.12
N ILE A 150 14.49 -10.29 2.05
CA ILE A 150 13.88 -9.00 2.44
C ILE A 150 13.65 -8.11 1.22
N ILE A 151 14.63 -8.00 0.32
CA ILE A 151 14.52 -7.12 -0.85
C ILE A 151 13.39 -7.58 -1.77
N ASP A 152 13.32 -8.88 -2.06
CA ASP A 152 12.33 -9.47 -2.96
C ASP A 152 10.91 -9.36 -2.38
N ILE A 153 10.76 -9.60 -1.07
CA ILE A 153 9.48 -9.44 -0.37
C ILE A 153 9.07 -7.97 -0.25
N LYS A 154 10.01 -7.04 -0.08
CA LYS A 154 9.71 -5.59 -0.14
C LYS A 154 9.18 -5.18 -1.52
N HIS A 155 9.67 -5.77 -2.61
CA HIS A 155 9.08 -5.53 -3.93
C HIS A 155 7.66 -6.07 -4.05
N LEU A 156 7.34 -7.18 -3.38
CA LEU A 156 5.96 -7.68 -3.29
C LEU A 156 5.04 -6.66 -2.61
N ILE A 157 5.53 -5.97 -1.57
CA ILE A 157 4.83 -4.85 -0.93
C ILE A 157 4.71 -3.66 -1.90
N TYR A 158 5.80 -3.20 -2.49
CA TYR A 158 5.78 -2.00 -3.33
C TYR A 158 4.95 -2.17 -4.61
N ILE A 159 5.10 -3.29 -5.31
CA ILE A 159 4.39 -3.55 -6.58
C ILE A 159 2.98 -4.09 -6.30
N GLY A 160 2.90 -5.20 -5.57
CA GLY A 160 1.65 -5.93 -5.33
C GLY A 160 0.66 -5.18 -4.45
N SER A 161 1.16 -4.42 -3.46
CA SER A 161 0.32 -3.56 -2.63
C SER A 161 0.33 -2.11 -3.11
N TYR A 162 1.44 -1.38 -2.98
CA TYR A 162 1.39 0.09 -3.07
C TYR A 162 1.05 0.57 -4.48
N CYS A 163 1.72 0.05 -5.51
CA CYS A 163 1.46 0.39 -6.89
C CYS A 163 0.02 0.01 -7.28
N LEU A 164 -0.38 -1.25 -7.05
CA LEU A 164 -1.72 -1.70 -7.38
C LEU A 164 -2.82 -0.91 -6.66
N MET A 165 -2.65 -0.68 -5.35
CA MET A 165 -3.57 0.11 -4.53
C MET A 165 -3.66 1.55 -5.05
N THR A 166 -2.52 2.17 -5.38
CA THR A 166 -2.48 3.53 -5.93
C THR A 166 -3.24 3.61 -7.25
N LEU A 167 -3.02 2.68 -8.17
CA LEU A 167 -3.73 2.66 -9.46
C LEU A 167 -5.23 2.49 -9.26
N MET A 168 -5.67 1.62 -8.35
CA MET A 168 -7.10 1.45 -8.03
C MET A 168 -7.68 2.74 -7.44
N VAL A 169 -7.09 3.29 -6.39
CA VAL A 169 -7.57 4.53 -5.76
C VAL A 169 -7.60 5.69 -6.77
N ALA A 170 -6.54 5.84 -7.57
CA ALA A 170 -6.46 6.85 -8.62
C ALA A 170 -7.56 6.66 -9.68
N SER A 171 -7.86 5.42 -10.11
CA SER A 171 -8.98 5.16 -11.01
C SER A 171 -10.31 5.67 -10.45
N ARG A 172 -10.56 5.54 -9.13
CA ARG A 172 -11.80 6.06 -8.52
C ARG A 172 -11.83 7.57 -8.53
N VAL A 173 -10.72 8.21 -8.15
CA VAL A 173 -10.62 9.68 -8.14
C VAL A 173 -10.85 10.24 -9.53
N VAL A 174 -10.21 9.64 -10.54
CA VAL A 174 -10.38 9.99 -11.96
C VAL A 174 -11.84 9.86 -12.41
N LEU A 175 -12.54 8.78 -12.04
CA LEU A 175 -13.95 8.59 -12.42
C LEU A 175 -14.93 9.46 -11.63
N ALA A 176 -14.63 9.76 -10.36
CA ALA A 176 -15.48 10.58 -9.50
C ALA A 176 -15.43 12.07 -9.85
N HIS A 177 -14.26 12.56 -10.28
CA HIS A 177 -14.07 13.95 -10.68
C HIS A 177 -14.06 14.16 -12.20
N GLY A 178 -13.99 13.08 -12.98
CA GLY A 178 -14.07 13.11 -14.44
C GLY A 178 -15.52 13.04 -14.96
N LYS A 179 -15.70 13.36 -16.24
CA LYS A 179 -17.02 13.35 -16.90
C LYS A 179 -17.54 11.94 -17.24
N ALA A 180 -16.68 10.91 -17.20
CA ALA A 180 -17.05 9.53 -17.54
C ALA A 180 -18.03 8.88 -16.54
N GLY A 181 -18.17 9.45 -15.35
CA GLY A 181 -19.07 8.98 -14.30
C GLY A 181 -18.63 7.65 -13.66
N LEU A 182 -19.26 7.33 -12.52
CA LEU A 182 -18.96 6.11 -11.75
C LEU A 182 -19.49 4.81 -12.40
N GLY A 183 -20.25 4.91 -13.49
CA GLY A 183 -20.75 3.75 -14.23
C GLY A 183 -19.62 2.86 -14.78
N PHE A 184 -18.48 3.47 -15.14
CA PHE A 184 -17.32 2.74 -15.66
C PHE A 184 -16.71 1.74 -14.65
N GLU A 185 -16.97 1.90 -13.35
CA GLU A 185 -16.50 0.97 -12.31
C GLU A 185 -17.07 -0.46 -12.45
N HIS A 186 -18.11 -0.63 -13.27
CA HIS A 186 -18.73 -1.94 -13.54
C HIS A 186 -18.00 -2.71 -14.64
N ARG A 187 -17.16 -2.04 -15.44
CA ARG A 187 -16.39 -2.73 -16.49
C ARG A 187 -15.35 -3.63 -15.85
N THR A 188 -15.33 -4.89 -16.28
CA THR A 188 -14.46 -5.91 -15.70
C THR A 188 -13.04 -5.80 -16.25
N PHE A 189 -12.93 -5.59 -17.56
CA PHE A 189 -11.71 -5.78 -18.33
C PHE A 189 -10.53 -4.89 -17.89
N PRO A 190 -10.66 -3.55 -17.75
CA PRO A 190 -9.51 -2.72 -17.40
C PRO A 190 -8.94 -3.07 -16.02
N TYR A 191 -9.80 -3.26 -15.02
CA TYR A 191 -9.35 -3.57 -13.65
C TYR A 191 -8.72 -4.95 -13.56
N LEU A 192 -9.30 -5.96 -14.23
CA LEU A 192 -8.73 -7.31 -14.26
C LEU A 192 -7.37 -7.34 -14.97
N LEU A 193 -7.25 -6.65 -16.11
CA LEU A 193 -5.99 -6.62 -16.86
C LEU A 193 -4.88 -5.90 -16.06
N ILE A 194 -5.19 -4.73 -15.47
CA ILE A 194 -4.23 -3.99 -14.64
C ILE A 194 -3.88 -4.80 -13.39
N GLY A 195 -4.88 -5.32 -12.68
CA GLY A 195 -4.67 -6.15 -11.49
C GLY A 195 -3.84 -7.39 -11.78
N GLY A 196 -4.14 -8.09 -12.88
CA GLY A 196 -3.39 -9.26 -13.33
C GLY A 196 -1.96 -8.93 -13.68
N LEU A 197 -1.71 -7.90 -14.50
CA LEU A 197 -0.36 -7.49 -14.89
C LEU A 197 0.48 -7.02 -13.70
N VAL A 198 -0.05 -6.18 -12.81
CA VAL A 198 0.69 -5.72 -11.63
C VAL A 198 0.96 -6.87 -10.66
N SER A 199 -0.02 -7.76 -10.44
CA SER A 199 0.18 -8.95 -9.60
C SER A 199 1.23 -9.88 -10.20
N LEU A 200 1.21 -10.09 -11.51
CA LEU A 200 2.21 -10.88 -12.21
C LEU A 200 3.60 -10.24 -12.09
N ALA A 201 3.73 -8.94 -12.32
CA ALA A 201 5.00 -8.23 -12.13
C ALA A 201 5.53 -8.36 -10.69
N ALA A 202 4.66 -8.23 -9.69
CA ALA A 202 5.03 -8.38 -8.28
C ALA A 202 5.54 -9.80 -7.97
N LEU A 203 4.85 -10.83 -8.48
CA LEU A 203 5.23 -12.22 -8.28
C LEU A 203 6.53 -12.56 -9.02
N THR A 204 6.65 -12.19 -10.30
CA THR A 204 7.89 -12.37 -11.09
C THR A 204 9.09 -11.74 -10.39
N ARG A 205 8.91 -10.54 -9.80
CA ARG A 205 9.97 -9.88 -9.05
C ARG A 205 10.31 -10.60 -7.76
N ALA A 206 9.31 -11.04 -7.01
CA ALA A 206 9.50 -11.72 -5.73
C ALA A 206 10.13 -13.11 -5.89
N THR A 207 9.94 -13.76 -7.05
CA THR A 207 10.49 -15.09 -7.32
C THR A 207 11.82 -15.08 -8.06
N ALA A 208 12.33 -13.92 -8.47
CA ALA A 208 13.51 -13.80 -9.34
C ALA A 208 14.76 -14.50 -8.79
N GLN A 209 14.98 -14.47 -7.47
CA GLN A 209 16.14 -15.11 -6.85
C GLN A 209 16.13 -16.64 -6.95
N PHE A 210 14.95 -17.26 -7.10
CA PHE A 210 14.83 -18.72 -7.16
C PHE A 210 15.26 -19.27 -8.52
N VAL A 211 15.50 -18.38 -9.48
CA VAL A 211 15.97 -18.71 -10.82
C VAL A 211 17.26 -17.93 -11.09
N SER A 212 18.34 -18.35 -10.44
CA SER A 212 19.65 -17.68 -10.49
C SER A 212 20.14 -17.39 -11.91
N ASP A 213 19.90 -18.33 -12.82
CA ASP A 213 20.44 -18.30 -14.18
C ASP A 213 19.77 -17.23 -15.06
N SER A 214 18.58 -16.75 -14.68
CA SER A 214 17.81 -15.74 -15.43
C SER A 214 17.35 -14.58 -14.54
N TYR A 215 18.08 -14.30 -13.46
CA TYR A 215 17.73 -13.22 -12.51
C TYR A 215 17.53 -11.87 -13.22
N PHE A 216 18.49 -11.45 -14.05
CA PHE A 216 18.40 -10.18 -14.78
C PHE A 216 17.24 -10.14 -15.78
N GLU A 217 16.91 -11.27 -16.41
CA GLU A 217 15.77 -11.39 -17.33
C GLU A 217 14.45 -11.22 -16.57
N HIS A 218 14.32 -11.84 -15.39
CA HIS A 218 13.15 -11.66 -14.52
C HIS A 218 12.95 -10.20 -14.09
N LEU A 219 14.04 -9.49 -13.81
CA LEU A 219 14.00 -8.05 -13.54
C LEU A 219 13.51 -7.25 -14.76
N GLY A 220 14.02 -7.58 -15.95
CA GLY A 220 13.57 -6.99 -17.21
C GLY A 220 12.09 -7.24 -17.48
N TYR A 221 11.63 -8.49 -17.34
CA TYR A 221 10.22 -8.86 -17.49
C TYR A 221 9.32 -8.17 -16.48
N THR A 222 9.74 -8.06 -15.22
CA THR A 222 9.02 -7.29 -14.19
C THR A 222 8.79 -5.85 -14.67
N GLY A 223 9.85 -5.19 -15.13
CA GLY A 223 9.78 -3.81 -15.61
C GLY A 223 8.84 -3.66 -16.81
N LEU A 224 8.93 -4.56 -17.79
CA LEU A 224 8.07 -4.56 -18.98
C LEU A 224 6.60 -4.80 -18.64
N ILE A 225 6.30 -5.80 -17.82
CA ILE A 225 4.92 -6.11 -17.40
C ILE A 225 4.32 -4.93 -16.62
N LEU A 226 5.09 -4.33 -15.72
CA LEU A 226 4.64 -3.18 -14.95
C LEU A 226 4.40 -1.95 -15.86
N LEU A 227 5.28 -1.69 -16.82
CA LEU A 227 5.11 -0.64 -17.81
C LEU A 227 3.81 -0.85 -18.62
N LEU A 228 3.57 -2.07 -19.11
CA LEU A 228 2.34 -2.42 -19.80
C LEU A 228 1.10 -2.18 -18.93
N ALA A 229 1.14 -2.55 -17.65
CA ALA A 229 0.04 -2.30 -16.73
C ALA A 229 -0.27 -0.81 -16.58
N VAL A 230 0.78 0.02 -16.46
CA VAL A 230 0.65 1.48 -16.37
C VAL A 230 0.12 2.07 -17.68
N LEU A 231 0.57 1.61 -18.84
CA LEU A 231 0.05 2.05 -20.14
C LEU A 231 -1.42 1.69 -20.32
N VAL A 232 -1.85 0.49 -19.91
CA VAL A 232 -3.26 0.09 -19.90
C VAL A 232 -4.06 0.99 -18.96
N TRP A 233 -3.53 1.34 -17.79
CA TRP A 233 -4.19 2.26 -16.86
C TRP A 233 -4.31 3.67 -17.44
N LEU A 234 -3.24 4.23 -18.01
CA LEU A 234 -3.22 5.57 -18.61
C LEU A 234 -4.25 5.68 -19.74
N THR A 235 -4.26 4.71 -20.66
CA THR A 235 -5.20 4.68 -21.78
C THR A 235 -6.65 4.48 -21.33
N SER A 236 -6.88 3.66 -20.29
CA SER A 236 -8.23 3.37 -19.79
C SER A 236 -8.83 4.50 -18.95
N PHE A 237 -8.02 5.21 -18.16
CA PHE A 237 -8.48 6.18 -17.16
C PHE A 237 -8.00 7.60 -17.43
N LEU A 238 -6.69 7.83 -17.65
CA LEU A 238 -6.16 9.19 -17.79
C LEU A 238 -6.65 9.87 -19.07
N CYS A 239 -6.73 9.12 -20.18
CA CYS A 239 -7.25 9.63 -21.44
C CYS A 239 -8.68 10.20 -21.30
N LYS A 240 -9.49 9.69 -20.36
CA LYS A 240 -10.87 10.17 -20.12
C LYS A 240 -10.94 11.54 -19.42
N ILE A 241 -9.84 11.99 -18.81
CA ILE A 241 -9.75 13.35 -18.25
C ILE A 241 -9.31 14.32 -19.32
N ILE A 242 -8.26 13.95 -20.07
CA ILE A 242 -7.56 14.85 -21.00
C ILE A 242 -8.32 14.99 -22.32
N LEU A 243 -8.72 13.86 -22.90
CA LEU A 243 -9.48 13.83 -24.14
C LEU A 243 -10.94 13.98 -23.74
N HIS A 244 -11.46 15.20 -23.85
CA HIS A 244 -12.86 15.58 -23.60
C HIS A 244 -13.86 14.90 -24.55
N LYS A 245 -13.85 13.56 -24.63
CA LYS A 245 -14.82 12.74 -25.35
C LYS A 245 -15.60 11.86 -24.40
#